data_AF-A0A2N7XTY8-F1
#
_entry.id   AF-A0A2N7XTY8-F1
#
_cell.length_a   1.000
_cell.length_b   1.000
_cell.length_c   1.000
_cell.angle_alpha   90.00
_cell.angle_beta   90.00
_cell.angle_gamma   90.00
#
_symmetry.space_group_name_H-M   'P 1'
#
loop_
_entity.id
_entity.type
_entity.pdbx_description
1 polymer ?
#
loop_
_entity_poly.entity_id
_entity_poly.type
_entity_poly.pdbx_seq_one_letter_code
_entity_poly.pdbx_strand_id
1 'polypeptide(L)'
;HSHHLVAWYGTIGMGGVIHTINPRLFDEQLIYIANHAEDRVLLYDKQFQPLVDRLKPHWTSIERYVCFDDGSFDALIEREDGDYAWHEGPERDPCMLCYTSGTTGNPKGVLYEHR
;
A
#
# COMPACT_ATOMS: atom_id res chain seq x y z
N HIS A 1 -9.10 11.39 -2.21
CA HIS A 1 -8.31 12.06 -1.14
C HIS A 1 -8.68 11.55 0.26
N SER A 2 -9.96 11.48 0.64
CA SER A 2 -10.38 10.88 1.92
C SER A 2 -9.96 9.41 2.07
N HIS A 3 -10.18 8.58 1.03
CA HIS A 3 -9.88 7.14 1.09
C HIS A 3 -8.39 6.83 1.34
N HIS A 4 -7.50 7.66 0.78
CA HIS A 4 -6.07 7.55 1.01
C HIS A 4 -5.73 7.77 2.50
N LEU A 5 -6.34 8.77 3.14
CA LEU A 5 -6.13 9.03 4.56
C LEU A 5 -6.71 7.91 5.44
N VAL A 6 -7.88 7.39 5.07
CA VAL A 6 -8.48 6.22 5.74
C VAL A 6 -7.55 5.01 5.64
N ALA A 7 -6.99 4.74 4.46
CA ALA A 7 -6.04 3.65 4.26
C ALA A 7 -4.76 3.80 5.08
N TRP A 8 -4.26 5.03 5.25
CA TRP A 8 -3.07 5.30 6.06
C TRP A 8 -3.32 4.94 7.53
N TYR A 9 -4.34 5.53 8.16
CA TYR A 9 -4.63 5.28 9.57
C TYR A 9 -5.16 3.87 9.81
N GLY A 10 -5.98 3.33 8.91
CA GLY A 10 -6.50 1.97 8.99
C GLY A 10 -5.36 0.94 8.97
N THR A 11 -4.45 1.04 8.00
CA THR A 11 -3.29 0.13 7.89
C THR A 11 -2.39 0.21 9.12
N ILE A 12 -1.97 1.42 9.50
CA ILE A 12 -1.07 1.61 10.65
C ILE A 12 -1.76 1.15 11.94
N GLY A 13 -3.02 1.54 12.12
CA GLY A 13 -3.77 1.27 13.34
C GLY A 13 -4.16 -0.20 13.51
N MET A 14 -4.17 -1.01 12.44
CA MET A 14 -4.30 -2.47 12.55
C MET A 14 -2.95 -3.19 12.79
N GLY A 15 -1.85 -2.45 12.97
CA GLY A 15 -0.50 -2.99 13.12
C GLY A 15 0.19 -3.34 11.81
N GLY A 16 -0.29 -2.80 10.68
CA GLY A 16 0.31 -2.97 9.36
C GLY A 16 1.30 -1.86 9.00
N VAL A 17 2.07 -2.08 7.94
CA VAL A 17 3.00 -1.09 7.38
C VAL A 17 2.35 -0.43 6.15
N ILE A 18 2.10 0.88 6.19
CA ILE A 18 1.63 1.60 5.00
C ILE A 18 2.80 1.84 4.04
N HIS A 19 2.71 1.28 2.84
CA HIS A 19 3.72 1.45 1.80
C HIS A 19 3.16 2.30 0.66
N THR A 20 3.64 3.54 0.53
CA THR A 20 3.22 4.41 -0.58
C THR A 20 4.20 4.35 -1.74
N ILE A 21 3.67 4.10 -2.94
CA ILE A 21 4.44 3.92 -4.17
C ILE A 21 4.15 5.07 -5.12
N ASN A 22 5.19 5.64 -5.74
CA ASN A 22 5.03 6.65 -6.79
C ASN A 22 4.63 5.98 -8.12
N PRO A 23 3.40 6.18 -8.63
CA PRO A 23 2.92 5.52 -9.84
C PRO A 23 3.60 6.03 -11.13
N ARG A 24 4.43 7.08 -11.05
CA ARG A 24 5.18 7.65 -12.18
C ARG A 24 6.50 6.93 -12.46
N LEU A 25 6.86 5.93 -11.66
CA LEU A 25 8.05 5.11 -11.89
C LEU A 25 7.86 4.19 -13.09
N PHE A 26 8.97 3.70 -13.64
CA PHE A 26 8.94 2.70 -14.70
C PHE A 26 8.36 1.38 -14.21
N ASP A 27 7.72 0.63 -15.10
CA ASP A 27 7.10 -0.67 -14.82
C ASP A 27 8.03 -1.62 -14.05
N GLU A 28 9.29 -1.75 -14.47
CA GLU A 28 10.29 -2.60 -13.82
C GLU A 28 10.55 -2.19 -12.36
N GLN A 29 10.53 -0.89 -12.07
CA GLN A 29 10.71 -0.37 -10.71
C GLN A 29 9.46 -0.62 -9.86
N LEU A 30 8.26 -0.46 -10.42
CA LEU A 30 7.01 -0.77 -9.73
C LEU A 30 6.88 -2.26 -9.40
N ILE A 31 7.31 -3.13 -10.33
CA ILE A 31 7.38 -4.58 -10.11
C ILE A 31 8.38 -4.89 -9.00
N TYR A 32 9.60 -4.34 -9.10
CA TYR A 32 10.65 -4.56 -8.10
C TYR A 32 10.20 -4.09 -6.71
N ILE A 33 9.68 -2.87 -6.59
CA ILE A 33 9.33 -2.25 -5.31
C ILE A 33 8.28 -3.10 -4.58
N ALA A 34 7.19 -3.47 -5.27
CA ALA A 34 6.10 -4.21 -4.63
C ALA A 34 6.51 -5.63 -4.24
N ASN A 35 7.26 -6.33 -5.10
CA ASN A 35 7.74 -7.68 -4.80
C ASN A 35 8.82 -7.68 -3.71
N HIS A 36 9.73 -6.70 -3.71
CA HIS A 36 10.79 -6.59 -2.71
C HIS A 36 10.24 -6.18 -1.33
N ALA A 37 9.19 -5.37 -1.30
CA ALA A 37 8.45 -5.05 -0.08
C ALA A 37 7.52 -6.18 0.39
N GLU A 38 7.30 -7.19 -0.46
CA GLU A 38 6.31 -8.25 -0.24
C GLU A 38 4.90 -7.70 0.04
N ASP A 39 4.50 -6.65 -0.68
CA ASP A 39 3.18 -6.02 -0.51
C ASP A 39 2.07 -7.05 -0.73
N ARG A 40 1.10 -7.11 0.21
CA ARG A 40 -0.01 -8.09 0.18
C ARG A 40 -1.32 -7.52 -0.31
N VAL A 41 -1.54 -6.22 -0.13
CA VAL A 41 -2.77 -5.52 -0.54
C VAL A 41 -2.38 -4.25 -1.29
N LEU A 42 -2.91 -4.07 -2.51
CA LEU A 42 -2.76 -2.85 -3.29
C LEU A 42 -4.07 -2.07 -3.30
N LEU A 43 -4.02 -0.87 -2.73
CA LEU A 43 -5.08 0.13 -2.81
C LEU A 43 -4.70 1.18 -3.86
N TYR A 44 -5.62 1.52 -4.78
CA TYR A 44 -5.30 2.42 -5.88
C TYR A 44 -6.52 3.19 -6.40
N ASP A 45 -6.29 4.37 -6.97
CA ASP A 45 -7.32 5.14 -7.69
C ASP A 45 -7.63 4.51 -9.06
N LYS A 46 -8.88 4.63 -9.52
CA LYS A 46 -9.34 4.02 -10.79
C LYS A 46 -8.57 4.49 -12.02
N GLN A 47 -8.02 5.70 -11.98
CA GLN A 47 -7.16 6.23 -13.05
C GLN A 47 -5.92 5.35 -13.32
N PHE A 48 -5.48 4.56 -12.34
CA PHE A 48 -4.35 3.65 -12.47
C PHE A 48 -4.74 2.23 -12.88
N GLN A 49 -6.02 1.95 -13.17
CA GLN A 49 -6.46 0.63 -13.62
C GLN A 49 -5.63 0.07 -14.78
N PRO A 50 -5.31 0.84 -15.85
CA PRO A 50 -4.50 0.31 -16.95
C PRO A 50 -3.06 -0.05 -16.55
N LEU A 51 -2.51 0.64 -15.54
CA LEU A 51 -1.21 0.31 -14.95
C LEU A 51 -1.31 -0.98 -14.14
N VAL A 52 -2.32 -1.10 -13.29
CA VAL A 52 -2.57 -2.30 -12.46
C VAL A 52 -2.79 -3.52 -13.34
N ASP A 53 -3.64 -3.44 -14.37
CA ASP A 53 -3.92 -4.57 -15.27
C ASP A 53 -2.66 -5.05 -15.99
N ARG A 54 -1.80 -4.11 -16.40
CA ARG A 54 -0.54 -4.42 -17.07
C ARG A 54 0.48 -5.09 -16.15
N LEU A 55 0.56 -4.65 -14.89
CA LEU A 55 1.60 -5.11 -13.95
C LEU A 55 1.16 -6.30 -13.08
N LYS A 56 -0.14 -6.52 -12.91
CA LYS A 56 -0.71 -7.60 -12.10
C LYS A 56 -0.11 -8.99 -12.34
N PRO A 57 0.19 -9.42 -13.58
CA PRO A 57 0.85 -10.72 -13.81
C PRO A 57 2.27 -10.85 -13.23
N HIS A 58 2.91 -9.73 -12.89
CA HIS A 58 4.31 -9.67 -12.44
C HIS A 58 4.45 -9.44 -10.93
N TRP A 59 3.37 -9.04 -10.25
CA TRP A 59 3.36 -8.91 -8.80
C TRP A 59 3.03 -10.25 -8.15
N THR A 60 3.99 -10.81 -7.43
CA THR A 60 3.92 -12.18 -6.90
C THR A 60 3.43 -12.26 -5.46
N SER A 61 3.48 -11.16 -4.71
CA SER A 61 3.08 -11.09 -3.30
C SER A 61 1.69 -10.51 -3.06
N ILE A 62 1.15 -9.75 -4.02
CA ILE A 62 -0.12 -9.04 -3.84
C ILE A 62 -1.30 -10.01 -3.96
N GLU A 63 -2.02 -10.19 -2.86
CA GLU A 63 -3.16 -11.10 -2.73
C GLU A 63 -4.49 -10.39 -3.02
N ARG A 64 -4.56 -9.07 -2.77
CA ARG A 64 -5.78 -8.27 -2.95
C ARG A 64 -5.51 -6.96 -3.67
N TYR A 65 -6.42 -6.62 -4.57
CA TYR A 65 -6.45 -5.37 -5.32
C TYR A 65 -7.77 -4.67 -5.02
N VAL A 66 -7.72 -3.46 -4.47
CA VAL A 66 -8.91 -2.68 -4.12
C VAL A 66 -8.81 -1.32 -4.79
N CYS A 67 -9.73 -1.06 -5.72
CA CYS A 67 -9.85 0.24 -6.34
C CYS A 67 -10.70 1.16 -5.43
N PHE A 68 -10.23 2.39 -5.23
CA PHE A 68 -10.94 3.37 -4.40
C PHE A 68 -12.21 3.92 -5.07
N ASP A 69 -12.24 4.01 -6.41
CA ASP A 69 -13.28 4.74 -7.16
C ASP A 69 -14.17 3.83 -8.03
N ASP A 70 -14.29 2.54 -7.68
CA ASP A 70 -15.21 1.60 -8.34
C ASP A 70 -16.26 0.98 -7.41
N GLY A 71 -16.32 1.46 -6.16
CA GLY A 71 -17.21 0.95 -5.12
C GLY A 71 -16.68 -0.27 -4.37
N SER A 72 -15.54 -0.85 -4.78
CA SER A 72 -14.94 -2.00 -4.07
C SER A 72 -14.49 -1.63 -2.67
N PHE A 73 -13.89 -0.45 -2.50
CA PHE A 73 -13.47 0.04 -1.18
C PHE A 73 -14.68 0.31 -0.27
N ASP A 74 -15.70 1.01 -0.77
CA ASP A 74 -16.91 1.31 0.01
C ASP A 74 -17.63 0.04 0.45
N ALA A 75 -17.77 -0.94 -0.47
CA ALA A 75 -18.40 -2.22 -0.17
C ALA A 75 -17.62 -3.09 0.83
N LEU A 76 -16.32 -2.83 1.03
CA LEU A 76 -15.54 -3.44 2.12
C LEU A 76 -15.84 -2.77 3.44
N ILE A 77 -15.84 -1.44 3.48
CA ILE A 77 -16.04 -0.66 4.71
C ILE A 77 -17.48 -0.77 5.23
N GLU A 78 -18.49 -0.76 4.35
CA GLU A 78 -19.91 -0.84 4.71
C GLU A 78 -20.33 -2.13 5.43
N ARG A 79 -19.47 -3.16 5.42
CA ARG A 79 -19.70 -4.43 6.12
C ARG A 79 -19.32 -4.39 7.60
N GLU A 80 -18.52 -3.40 7.99
CA GLU A 80 -17.96 -3.26 9.32
C GLU A 80 -18.77 -2.22 10.13
N ASP A 81 -18.92 -2.43 11.43
CA ASP A 81 -19.67 -1.56 12.34
C ASP A 81 -18.81 -0.48 13.01
N GLY A 82 -17.49 -0.53 12.77
CA GLY A 82 -16.52 0.38 13.35
C GLY A 82 -16.13 0.06 14.80
N ASP A 83 -16.65 -1.02 15.40
CA ASP A 83 -16.25 -1.50 16.73
C ASP A 83 -14.92 -2.28 16.63
N TYR A 84 -13.84 -1.54 16.38
CA TYR A 84 -12.50 -2.09 16.25
C TYR A 84 -11.59 -1.60 17.38
N ALA A 85 -10.96 -2.54 18.07
CA ALA A 85 -9.86 -2.24 18.99
C ALA A 85 -8.56 -2.08 18.20
N TRP A 86 -8.02 -0.87 18.17
CA TRP A 86 -6.74 -0.57 17.53
C TRP A 86 -5.61 -1.46 18.07
N HIS A 87 -4.67 -1.81 17.19
CA HIS A 87 -3.49 -2.54 17.59
C HIS A 87 -2.64 -1.70 18.55
N GLU A 88 -2.36 -2.25 19.72
CA GLU A 88 -1.39 -1.70 20.67
C GLU A 88 -0.06 -2.46 20.52
N GLY A 89 1.02 -1.72 20.28
CA GLY A 89 2.35 -2.27 20.07
C GLY A 89 3.45 -1.28 20.47
N PRO A 90 4.73 -1.72 20.45
CA PRO A 90 5.87 -0.84 20.68
C PRO A 90 5.87 0.37 19.73
N GLU A 91 6.25 1.55 20.25
CA GLU A 91 6.43 2.76 19.43
C GLU A 91 7.53 2.62 18.35
N ARG A 92 8.32 1.55 18.45
CA ARG A 92 9.43 1.21 17.56
C ARG A 92 9.06 0.19 16.49
N ASP A 93 7.82 -0.27 16.48
CA ASP A 93 7.36 -1.16 15.43
C ASP A 93 7.30 -0.42 14.08
N PRO A 94 7.58 -1.11 12.96
CA PRO A 94 7.47 -0.50 11.64
C PRO A 94 6.03 -0.11 11.32
N CYS A 95 5.83 1.11 10.82
CA CYS A 95 4.50 1.60 10.48
C CYS A 95 4.38 2.13 9.05
N MET A 96 5.49 2.51 8.42
CA MET A 96 5.49 3.06 7.05
C MET A 96 6.74 2.67 6.28
N LEU A 97 6.58 2.49 4.98
CA LEU A 97 7.65 2.21 4.04
C LEU A 97 7.55 3.16 2.84
N CYS A 98 8.68 3.78 2.46
CA CYS A 98 8.80 4.56 1.24
C CYS A 98 10.06 4.15 0.48
N TYR A 99 9.97 4.02 -0.84
CA TYR A 99 11.15 3.80 -1.67
C TYR A 99 11.69 5.11 -2.21
N THR A 100 13.01 5.25 -2.21
CA THR A 100 13.72 6.37 -2.81
C THR A 100 14.56 5.89 -3.99
N SER A 101 14.52 6.63 -5.09
CA SER A 101 15.37 6.35 -6.26
C SER A 101 16.78 6.87 -6.00
N GLY A 102 17.77 5.98 -6.03
CA GLY A 102 19.18 6.36 -6.08
C GLY A 102 19.61 6.76 -7.50
N THR A 103 20.83 7.28 -7.63
CA THR A 103 21.46 7.54 -8.94
C THR A 103 21.94 6.27 -9.62
N THR A 104 22.12 5.17 -8.87
CA THR A 104 22.53 3.86 -9.35
C THR A 104 21.79 2.74 -8.62
N GLY A 105 21.50 1.66 -9.35
CA GLY A 105 20.88 0.44 -8.81
C GLY A 105 19.37 0.55 -8.57
N ASN A 106 18.83 -0.47 -7.89
CA ASN A 106 17.42 -0.53 -7.57
C ASN A 106 17.03 0.49 -6.46
N PRO A 107 15.78 0.97 -6.44
CA PRO A 107 15.26 1.80 -5.36
C PRO A 107 15.45 1.16 -3.98
N LYS A 108 15.68 1.98 -2.96
CA LYS A 108 15.90 1.51 -1.58
C LYS A 108 14.72 1.86 -0.69
N GLY A 109 14.26 0.91 0.10
CA GLY A 109 13.20 1.09 1.10
C GLY A 109 13.72 1.84 2.33
N VAL A 110 12.96 2.84 2.76
CA VAL A 110 13.12 3.56 4.03
C VAL A 110 11.96 3.17 4.92
N LEU A 111 12.27 2.44 5.99
CA LEU A 111 11.29 1.96 6.96
C LEU A 111 11.23 2.93 8.14
N TYR A 112 10.01 3.38 8.46
CA TYR A 112 9.73 4.28 9.58
C TYR A 112 9.10 3.50 10.73
N GLU A 113 9.44 3.91 11.94
CA GLU A 113 8.82 3.48 13.19
C GLU A 113 7.66 4.43 13.55
N HIS A 114 6.83 4.10 14.54
CA HIS A 114 5.71 4.98 14.96
C HIS A 114 6.16 6.33 15.59
N ARG A 115 7.38 6.41 16.14
CA ARG A 115 7.91 7.58 16.86
C ARG A 115 8.57 8.66 16.00
#